data_AF-A0AAF5DE60-F1
#
_entry.id   AF-A0AAF5DE60-F1
#
_cell.length_a   1.000
_cell.length_b   1.000
_cell.length_c   1.000
_cell.angle_alpha   90.00
_cell.angle_beta   90.00
_cell.angle_gamma   90.00
#
_symmetry.space_group_name_H-M   'P 1'
#
loop_
_entity.id
_entity.type
_entity.pdbx_description
1 polymer ?
#
loop_
_entity_poly.entity_id
_entity_poly.type
_entity_poly.pdbx_seq_one_letter_code
_entity_poly.pdbx_strand_id
1 'polypeptide(L)'
;QIMKILNNYRLLKSNIIMLSNSETPWKKFRNINQFKKKRFFKKINYNIAIKDLTILCKLFKETYGPEYASIIHSELSKLFLQLKCNTSSVFNLKQKEKYYWKGLLKDKKYGSNMFSAIFLNWYGTNIEIINLYKSLNLNLKANIYILNFSIKLFKLSKVSECINWVSDLIQEFYDFPIFWYKSITLITKCYLMNDCINNFVYVEEYKKRLVNDFFIRKIIKEYSLLKDKYFSLSMNKIQPLYFDVSNKMWQKALLLPRLIASSVCIAQNAGNLIKSIMVAGELGVIDKSIDGSSDLQTKADRSAQYLIKKSLHHQFGGNLKVIGEEEDDAMEETNIITQYDSGVLSLVKECCPVYYKDINIDDITIWVDPLDGTAEYAAHFKDKTRSLDQVTVLIGIAHKGVAIGGIVHQPYYETENGRTIWGVVGIGSFNYTREFAKKTKNTYAVTTRSHSTKLVDVTLNALKEKKLIDNVKRYGGAGYKVIATLEGATAYVFASSGCKKWDTCAPEAVLRAAGGDLTDIMGNRYKYHPNVDFQNHGGVLATCPDCCHEEFVNAIPESVRIALSKP
;
A
#
# COMPACT_ATOMS: atom_id res chain seq x y z
N GLN A 1 -44.83 -5.60 0.56
CA GLN A 1 -43.75 -6.45 0.00
C GLN A 1 -42.35 -6.05 0.51
N ILE A 2 -41.97 -4.77 0.51
CA ILE A 2 -40.64 -4.28 0.98
C ILE A 2 -40.33 -4.70 2.44
N MET A 3 -41.28 -4.59 3.38
CA MET A 3 -41.07 -5.07 4.76
C MET A 3 -40.79 -6.58 4.85
N LYS A 4 -41.34 -7.39 3.94
CA LYS A 4 -41.11 -8.84 3.89
C LYS A 4 -39.67 -9.15 3.45
N ILE A 5 -39.12 -8.33 2.54
CA ILE A 5 -37.73 -8.43 2.08
C ILE A 5 -36.76 -8.02 3.22
N LEU A 6 -37.07 -6.94 3.95
CA LEU A 6 -36.23 -6.47 5.06
C LEU A 6 -36.19 -7.46 6.23
N ASN A 7 -37.32 -8.08 6.58
CA ASN A 7 -37.33 -9.11 7.63
C ASN A 7 -36.58 -10.38 7.22
N ASN A 8 -36.68 -10.81 5.95
CA ASN A 8 -35.87 -11.92 5.45
C ASN A 8 -34.36 -11.60 5.48
N TYR A 9 -33.98 -10.35 5.21
CA TYR A 9 -32.58 -9.92 5.30
C TYR A 9 -32.05 -9.89 6.74
N ARG A 10 -32.87 -9.48 7.71
CA ARG A 10 -32.51 -9.54 9.15
C ARG A 10 -32.33 -10.98 9.64
N LEU A 11 -33.24 -11.89 9.27
CA LEU A 11 -33.16 -13.33 9.58
C LEU A 11 -31.90 -13.99 8.98
N LEU A 12 -31.55 -13.62 7.74
CA LEU A 12 -30.30 -14.07 7.10
C LEU A 12 -29.07 -13.57 7.86
N LYS A 13 -29.07 -12.32 8.32
CA LYS A 13 -27.94 -11.74 9.06
C LYS A 13 -27.77 -12.37 10.45
N SER A 14 -28.86 -12.68 11.16
CA SER A 14 -28.78 -13.39 12.45
C SER A 14 -28.31 -14.84 12.29
N ASN A 15 -28.71 -15.53 11.21
CA ASN A 15 -28.24 -16.89 10.95
C ASN A 15 -26.76 -16.96 10.53
N ILE A 16 -26.22 -15.90 9.93
CA ILE A 16 -24.78 -15.84 9.61
C ILE A 16 -23.92 -15.68 10.88
N ILE A 17 -24.43 -15.04 11.94
CA ILE A 17 -23.68 -14.85 13.19
C ILE A 17 -23.58 -16.14 14.01
N MET A 18 -24.51 -17.09 13.85
CA MET A 18 -24.51 -18.36 14.61
C MET A 18 -23.63 -19.48 14.02
N LEU A 19 -22.95 -19.27 12.89
CA LEU A 19 -22.07 -20.27 12.26
C LEU A 19 -20.58 -20.05 12.57
N SER A 20 -20.25 -19.49 13.74
CA SER A 20 -18.89 -19.18 14.17
C SER A 20 -18.02 -20.39 14.60
N ASN A 21 -18.36 -21.63 14.22
CA ASN A 21 -17.54 -22.82 14.52
C ASN A 21 -17.36 -23.79 13.34
N SER A 22 -17.74 -23.42 12.12
CA SER A 22 -17.57 -24.30 10.96
C SER A 22 -16.21 -24.08 10.27
N GLU A 23 -15.35 -25.09 10.28
CA GLU A 23 -14.12 -25.15 9.49
C GLU A 23 -14.31 -24.62 8.06
N THR A 24 -13.33 -23.84 7.60
CA THR A 24 -13.38 -23.23 6.27
C THR A 24 -13.55 -24.29 5.17
N PRO A 25 -14.25 -23.95 4.07
CA PRO A 25 -14.42 -24.84 2.92
C PRO A 25 -13.10 -25.44 2.40
N TRP A 26 -11.98 -24.75 2.62
CA TRP A 26 -10.65 -25.20 2.21
C TRP A 26 -10.08 -26.35 3.05
N LYS A 27 -10.41 -26.41 4.34
CA LYS A 27 -10.05 -27.55 5.22
C LYS A 27 -10.88 -28.79 4.88
N LYS A 28 -12.18 -28.63 4.60
CA LYS A 28 -13.05 -29.72 4.09
C LYS A 28 -12.55 -30.30 2.76
N PHE A 29 -12.04 -29.45 1.86
CA PHE A 29 -11.50 -29.90 0.57
C PHE A 29 -10.23 -30.76 0.71
N ARG A 30 -9.37 -30.45 1.68
CA ARG A 30 -8.09 -31.15 1.86
C ARG A 30 -8.25 -32.57 2.44
N ASN A 31 -9.16 -32.76 3.39
CA ASN A 31 -9.30 -34.02 4.11
C ASN A 31 -10.05 -35.11 3.31
N ILE A 32 -10.96 -34.74 2.40
CA ILE A 32 -11.72 -35.73 1.61
C ILE A 32 -10.85 -36.35 0.48
N ASN A 33 -9.75 -35.70 0.09
CA ASN A 33 -9.07 -36.02 -1.17
C ASN A 33 -7.89 -37.02 -1.09
N GLN A 34 -7.45 -37.43 0.11
CA GLN A 34 -6.37 -38.42 0.22
C GLN A 34 -6.86 -39.87 0.08
N PHE A 35 -8.03 -40.23 0.63
CA PHE A 35 -8.42 -41.64 0.68
C PHE A 35 -9.19 -42.17 -0.55
N LYS A 36 -9.76 -41.32 -1.41
CA LYS A 36 -10.52 -41.79 -2.60
C LYS A 36 -9.76 -41.78 -3.93
N LYS A 37 -8.51 -41.29 -3.98
CA LYS A 37 -7.74 -41.18 -5.25
C LYS A 37 -7.46 -42.50 -5.95
N LYS A 38 -7.32 -43.63 -5.24
CA LYS A 38 -6.86 -44.88 -5.88
C LYS A 38 -7.93 -45.68 -6.65
N ARG A 39 -9.23 -45.38 -6.53
CA ARG A 39 -10.28 -46.21 -7.18
C ARG A 39 -11.13 -45.53 -8.26
N PHE A 40 -11.00 -44.21 -8.48
CA PHE A 40 -11.88 -43.47 -9.40
C PHE A 40 -11.36 -43.34 -10.86
N PHE A 41 -10.14 -43.77 -11.17
CA PHE A 41 -9.55 -43.57 -12.51
C PHE A 41 -10.21 -44.36 -13.65
N LYS A 42 -11.17 -45.27 -13.40
CA LYS A 42 -11.87 -46.02 -14.45
C LYS A 42 -13.16 -45.37 -14.99
N LYS A 43 -13.51 -44.13 -14.60
CA LYS A 43 -14.67 -43.38 -15.17
C LYS A 43 -14.42 -41.88 -15.36
N ILE A 44 -13.24 -41.47 -15.85
CA ILE A 44 -12.93 -40.04 -16.06
C ILE A 44 -13.57 -39.53 -17.35
N ASN A 45 -14.31 -38.42 -17.24
CA ASN A 45 -14.75 -37.59 -18.35
C ASN A 45 -13.64 -36.57 -18.69
N TYR A 46 -12.93 -36.79 -19.79
CA TYR A 46 -11.79 -35.96 -20.23
C TYR A 46 -12.11 -34.46 -20.39
N ASN A 47 -13.35 -34.10 -20.75
CA ASN A 47 -13.77 -32.70 -20.86
C ASN A 47 -13.80 -32.00 -19.51
N ILE A 48 -14.15 -32.72 -18.44
CA ILE A 48 -14.14 -32.19 -17.07
C ILE A 48 -12.69 -31.98 -16.61
N ALA A 49 -11.80 -32.93 -16.90
CA ALA A 49 -10.38 -32.81 -16.54
C ALA A 49 -9.68 -31.63 -17.23
N ILE A 50 -9.96 -31.34 -18.51
CA ILE A 50 -9.45 -30.14 -19.19
C ILE A 50 -9.95 -28.86 -18.51
N LYS A 51 -11.23 -28.83 -18.16
CA LYS A 51 -11.85 -27.69 -17.49
C LYS A 51 -11.18 -27.45 -16.14
N ASP A 52 -11.02 -28.50 -15.34
CA ASP A 52 -10.36 -28.44 -14.03
C ASP A 52 -8.91 -27.98 -14.14
N LEU A 53 -8.13 -28.55 -15.07
CA LEU A 53 -6.72 -28.18 -15.26
C LEU A 53 -6.58 -26.77 -15.84
N THR A 54 -7.50 -26.28 -16.68
CA THR A 54 -7.48 -24.89 -17.13
C THR A 54 -7.75 -23.92 -15.99
N ILE A 55 -8.67 -24.29 -15.09
CA ILE A 55 -8.99 -23.54 -13.87
C ILE A 55 -7.79 -23.53 -12.92
N LEU A 56 -7.18 -24.69 -12.70
CA LEU A 56 -5.99 -24.85 -11.86
C LEU A 56 -4.77 -24.08 -12.42
N CYS A 57 -4.60 -24.07 -13.75
CA CYS A 57 -3.53 -23.33 -14.44
C CYS A 57 -3.61 -21.84 -14.16
N LYS A 58 -4.83 -21.31 -14.24
CA LYS A 58 -5.14 -19.93 -13.92
C LYS A 58 -4.87 -19.64 -12.44
N LEU A 59 -5.35 -20.51 -11.54
CA LEU A 59 -5.10 -20.41 -10.10
C LEU A 59 -3.61 -20.35 -9.76
N PHE A 60 -2.80 -21.25 -10.31
CA PHE A 60 -1.37 -21.33 -9.99
C PHE A 60 -0.57 -20.16 -10.59
N LYS A 61 -0.93 -19.73 -11.80
CA LYS A 61 -0.35 -18.53 -12.40
C LYS A 61 -0.61 -17.29 -11.56
N GLU A 62 -1.83 -17.18 -11.03
CA GLU A 62 -2.27 -16.01 -10.26
C GLU A 62 -1.84 -16.07 -8.79
N THR A 63 -1.56 -17.25 -8.22
CA THR A 63 -1.11 -17.36 -6.82
C THR A 63 0.42 -17.39 -6.69
N TYR A 64 1.14 -18.04 -7.61
CA TYR A 64 2.56 -18.39 -7.43
C TYR A 64 3.47 -17.93 -8.57
N GLY A 65 2.95 -17.20 -9.56
CA GLY A 65 3.73 -16.68 -10.68
C GLY A 65 3.69 -17.54 -11.94
N PRO A 66 4.23 -17.02 -13.07
CA PRO A 66 4.19 -17.67 -14.37
C PRO A 66 4.87 -19.06 -14.40
N GLU A 67 5.83 -19.33 -13.52
CA GLU A 67 6.54 -20.60 -13.37
C GLU A 67 5.59 -21.73 -12.95
N TYR A 68 4.57 -21.44 -12.14
CA TYR A 68 3.62 -22.43 -11.63
C TYR A 68 2.46 -22.71 -12.60
N ALA A 69 2.19 -21.79 -13.52
CA ALA A 69 1.31 -22.04 -14.66
C ALA A 69 1.89 -23.10 -15.61
N SER A 70 3.22 -23.17 -15.74
CA SER A 70 3.91 -24.07 -16.69
C SER A 70 3.63 -25.56 -16.41
N ILE A 71 3.53 -25.93 -15.13
CA ILE A 71 3.20 -27.29 -14.67
C ILE A 71 1.82 -27.71 -15.19
N ILE A 72 0.88 -26.77 -15.24
CA ILE A 72 -0.50 -27.07 -15.60
C ILE A 72 -0.74 -26.94 -17.10
N HIS A 73 0.05 -26.11 -17.78
CA HIS A 73 0.17 -26.17 -19.24
C HIS A 73 0.66 -27.55 -19.74
N SER A 74 1.59 -28.19 -19.02
CA SER A 74 2.08 -29.55 -19.32
C SER A 74 0.97 -30.61 -19.22
N GLU A 75 0.02 -30.46 -18.30
CA GLU A 75 -1.12 -31.39 -18.15
C GLU A 75 -2.28 -31.09 -19.11
N LEU A 76 -2.53 -29.82 -19.44
CA LEU A 76 -3.50 -29.45 -20.47
C LEU A 76 -3.10 -29.98 -21.85
N SER A 77 -1.81 -29.95 -22.21
CA SER A 77 -1.36 -30.42 -23.54
C SER A 77 -1.65 -31.91 -23.74
N LYS A 78 -1.44 -32.74 -22.69
CA LYS A 78 -1.72 -34.18 -22.70
C LYS A 78 -3.21 -34.47 -22.94
N LEU A 79 -4.10 -33.69 -22.34
CA LEU A 79 -5.54 -33.84 -22.51
C LEU A 79 -6.07 -33.34 -23.86
N PHE A 80 -5.54 -32.22 -24.37
CA PHE A 80 -5.91 -31.72 -25.69
C PHE A 80 -5.51 -32.69 -26.81
N LEU A 81 -4.41 -33.44 -26.64
CA LEU A 81 -3.98 -34.49 -27.57
C LEU A 81 -5.04 -35.62 -27.70
N GLN A 82 -5.89 -35.82 -26.69
CA GLN A 82 -6.87 -36.91 -26.65
C GLN A 82 -8.27 -36.57 -27.18
N LEU A 83 -8.70 -35.30 -27.24
CA LEU A 83 -10.12 -34.96 -27.45
C LEU A 83 -10.57 -34.56 -28.89
N LYS A 84 -9.70 -34.63 -29.90
CA LYS A 84 -10.02 -34.53 -31.37
C LYS A 84 -11.10 -33.49 -31.80
N CYS A 85 -11.26 -32.36 -31.11
CA CYS A 85 -12.25 -31.34 -31.51
C CYS A 85 -11.82 -30.65 -32.81
N ASN A 86 -12.79 -30.31 -33.68
CA ASN A 86 -12.63 -29.76 -35.03
C ASN A 86 -12.04 -28.33 -35.03
N THR A 87 -10.78 -28.24 -34.59
CA THR A 87 -9.98 -27.02 -34.42
C THR A 87 -9.55 -26.40 -35.75
N SER A 88 -9.81 -27.08 -36.86
CA SER A 88 -9.43 -26.70 -38.21
C SER A 88 -10.00 -25.34 -38.63
N SER A 89 -11.31 -25.11 -38.43
CA SER A 89 -11.97 -23.86 -38.82
C SER A 89 -11.43 -22.65 -38.06
N VAL A 90 -11.27 -22.79 -36.74
CA VAL A 90 -10.68 -21.75 -35.87
C VAL A 90 -9.23 -21.48 -36.27
N PHE A 91 -8.46 -22.54 -36.54
CA PHE A 91 -7.07 -22.40 -36.94
C PHE A 91 -6.95 -21.67 -38.29
N ASN A 92 -7.79 -22.02 -39.26
CA ASN A 92 -7.84 -21.36 -40.57
C ASN A 92 -8.18 -19.88 -40.45
N LEU A 93 -9.17 -19.52 -39.65
CA LEU A 93 -9.51 -18.12 -39.38
C LEU A 93 -8.36 -17.38 -38.69
N LYS A 94 -7.68 -18.00 -37.72
CA LYS A 94 -6.51 -17.40 -37.07
C LYS A 94 -5.34 -17.19 -38.02
N GLN A 95 -5.14 -18.08 -39.00
CA GLN A 95 -4.14 -17.85 -40.04
C GLN A 95 -4.53 -16.67 -40.92
N LYS A 96 -5.79 -16.59 -41.38
CA LYS A 96 -6.31 -15.43 -42.11
C LYS A 96 -6.11 -14.13 -41.31
N GLU A 97 -6.48 -14.11 -40.04
CA GLU A 97 -6.29 -12.97 -39.14
C GLU A 97 -4.81 -12.53 -39.09
N LYS A 98 -3.89 -13.48 -38.97
CA LYS A 98 -2.45 -13.23 -38.95
C LYS A 98 -1.95 -12.63 -40.28
N TYR A 99 -2.47 -13.09 -41.42
CA TYR A 99 -2.13 -12.51 -42.73
C TYR A 99 -2.61 -11.07 -42.85
N TYR A 100 -3.87 -10.79 -42.50
CA TYR A 100 -4.39 -9.43 -42.55
C TYR A 100 -3.69 -8.50 -41.55
N TRP A 101 -3.37 -8.98 -40.33
CA TRP A 101 -2.61 -8.21 -39.35
C TRP A 101 -1.22 -7.82 -39.86
N LYS A 102 -0.52 -8.74 -40.52
CA LYS A 102 0.77 -8.45 -41.17
C LYS A 102 0.62 -7.45 -42.32
N GLY A 103 -0.47 -7.52 -43.09
CA GLY A 103 -0.79 -6.55 -44.13
C GLY A 103 -1.02 -5.15 -43.55
N LEU A 104 -1.82 -5.05 -42.48
CA LEU A 104 -2.10 -3.82 -41.74
C LEU A 104 -0.84 -3.13 -41.24
N LEU A 105 0.09 -3.88 -40.65
CA LEU A 105 1.36 -3.32 -40.17
C LEU A 105 2.26 -2.77 -41.30
N LYS A 106 2.06 -3.22 -42.54
CA LYS A 106 2.80 -2.72 -43.72
C LYS A 106 2.11 -1.54 -44.41
N ASP A 107 0.82 -1.35 -44.15
CA ASP A 107 -0.01 -0.33 -44.80
C ASP A 107 0.25 1.03 -44.14
N LYS A 108 1.30 1.73 -44.59
CA LYS A 108 1.72 3.04 -44.06
C LYS A 108 0.69 4.17 -44.29
N LYS A 109 -0.40 3.92 -45.02
CA LYS A 109 -1.14 4.98 -45.73
C LYS A 109 -2.44 5.46 -45.08
N TYR A 110 -2.94 4.85 -44.01
CA TYR A 110 -4.23 5.22 -43.44
C TYR A 110 -4.07 5.78 -42.02
N GLY A 111 -4.43 7.05 -41.86
CA GLY A 111 -4.54 7.70 -40.55
C GLY A 111 -5.67 7.09 -39.69
N SER A 112 -5.83 7.61 -38.48
CA SER A 112 -6.79 7.10 -37.47
C SER A 112 -8.22 6.94 -37.99
N ASN A 113 -8.65 7.73 -38.98
CA ASN A 113 -10.06 7.84 -39.38
C ASN A 113 -10.44 7.04 -40.65
N MET A 114 -9.48 6.46 -41.39
CA MET A 114 -9.81 5.63 -42.56
C MET A 114 -9.65 4.14 -42.26
N PHE A 115 -10.57 3.32 -42.78
CA PHE A 115 -10.47 1.87 -42.76
C PHE A 115 -10.04 1.38 -44.14
N SER A 116 -8.86 0.77 -44.24
CA SER A 116 -8.46 0.10 -45.49
C SER A 116 -9.26 -1.19 -45.68
N ALA A 117 -9.34 -1.69 -46.91
CA ALA A 117 -9.94 -3.00 -47.17
C ALA A 117 -9.26 -4.11 -46.34
N ILE A 118 -7.94 -3.99 -46.10
CA ILE A 118 -7.18 -4.91 -45.23
C ILE A 118 -7.66 -4.80 -43.78
N PHE A 119 -7.90 -3.58 -43.28
CA PHE A 119 -8.48 -3.38 -41.95
C PHE A 119 -9.86 -4.04 -41.82
N LEU A 120 -10.78 -3.77 -42.75
CA LEU A 120 -12.14 -4.31 -42.70
C LEU A 120 -12.14 -5.84 -42.72
N ASN A 121 -11.30 -6.44 -43.57
CA ASN A 121 -11.13 -7.90 -43.64
C ASN A 121 -10.53 -8.48 -42.35
N TRP A 122 -9.52 -7.83 -41.77
CA TRP A 122 -8.95 -8.22 -40.49
C TRP A 122 -9.98 -8.16 -39.37
N TYR A 123 -10.70 -7.04 -39.29
CA TYR A 123 -11.72 -6.79 -38.27
C TYR A 123 -12.85 -7.82 -38.36
N GLY A 124 -13.38 -8.07 -39.56
CA GLY A 124 -14.39 -9.10 -39.82
C GLY A 124 -13.92 -10.50 -39.43
N THR A 125 -12.67 -10.88 -39.78
CA THR A 125 -12.12 -12.19 -39.40
C THR A 125 -12.02 -12.38 -37.89
N ASN A 126 -11.65 -11.33 -37.13
CA ASN A 126 -11.62 -11.43 -35.66
C ASN A 126 -13.04 -11.64 -35.09
N ILE A 127 -14.05 -10.96 -35.64
CA ILE A 127 -15.45 -11.16 -35.26
C ILE A 127 -15.90 -12.59 -35.53
N GLU A 128 -15.56 -13.17 -36.68
CA GLU A 128 -15.87 -14.56 -37.00
C GLU A 128 -15.26 -15.54 -35.99
N ILE A 129 -14.01 -15.31 -35.57
CA ILE A 129 -13.35 -16.14 -34.55
C ILE A 129 -14.07 -16.02 -33.20
N ILE A 130 -14.44 -14.81 -32.80
CA ILE A 130 -15.19 -14.55 -31.56
C ILE A 130 -16.52 -15.29 -31.60
N ASN A 131 -17.26 -15.16 -32.71
CA ASN A 131 -18.56 -15.79 -32.90
C ASN A 131 -18.44 -17.32 -32.93
N LEU A 132 -17.39 -17.88 -33.54
CA LEU A 132 -17.13 -19.32 -33.52
C LEU A 132 -16.77 -19.83 -32.13
N TYR A 133 -16.05 -19.07 -31.31
CA TYR A 133 -15.84 -19.45 -29.91
C TYR A 133 -17.12 -19.38 -29.10
N LYS A 134 -17.94 -18.35 -29.29
CA LYS A 134 -19.25 -18.22 -28.64
C LYS A 134 -20.19 -19.37 -29.06
N SER A 135 -20.24 -19.74 -30.34
CA SER A 135 -21.07 -20.86 -30.82
C SER A 135 -20.61 -22.22 -30.30
N LEU A 136 -19.32 -22.37 -30.02
CA LEU A 136 -18.75 -23.54 -29.35
C LEU A 136 -18.90 -23.48 -27.82
N ASN A 137 -19.64 -22.50 -27.27
CA ASN A 137 -19.81 -22.23 -25.84
C ASN A 137 -18.49 -22.01 -25.07
N LEU A 138 -17.46 -21.49 -25.74
CA LEU A 138 -16.16 -21.18 -25.16
C LEU A 138 -16.08 -19.69 -24.77
N ASN A 139 -17.03 -19.18 -23.97
CA ASN A 139 -17.19 -17.75 -23.65
C ASN A 139 -15.93 -17.12 -23.04
N LEU A 140 -15.27 -17.77 -22.08
CA LEU A 140 -14.02 -17.25 -21.52
C LEU A 140 -12.93 -17.12 -22.59
N LYS A 141 -12.86 -18.08 -23.53
CA LYS A 141 -11.90 -18.03 -24.65
C LYS A 141 -12.25 -16.92 -25.63
N ALA A 142 -13.54 -16.70 -25.89
CA ALA A 142 -14.04 -15.57 -26.67
C ALA A 142 -13.67 -14.24 -26.02
N ASN A 143 -13.94 -14.06 -24.73
CA ASN A 143 -13.65 -12.83 -24.00
C ASN A 143 -12.14 -12.53 -23.93
N ILE A 144 -11.31 -13.56 -23.71
CA ILE A 144 -9.84 -13.42 -23.77
C ILE A 144 -9.39 -13.02 -25.18
N TYR A 145 -10.04 -13.56 -26.22
CA TYR A 145 -9.74 -13.17 -27.60
C TYR A 145 -10.17 -11.73 -27.89
N ILE A 146 -11.35 -11.30 -27.43
CA ILE A 146 -11.82 -9.91 -27.52
C ILE A 146 -10.84 -8.95 -26.85
N LEU A 147 -10.28 -9.30 -25.68
CA LEU A 147 -9.31 -8.43 -25.00
C LEU A 147 -8.04 -8.26 -25.83
N ASN A 148 -7.51 -9.35 -26.38
CA ASN A 148 -6.33 -9.30 -27.25
C ASN A 148 -6.61 -8.54 -28.55
N PHE A 149 -7.80 -8.70 -29.12
CA PHE A 149 -8.27 -7.95 -30.28
C PHE A 149 -8.36 -6.45 -29.98
N SER A 150 -8.90 -6.09 -28.82
CA SER A 150 -8.99 -4.71 -28.34
C SER A 150 -7.61 -4.07 -28.16
N ILE A 151 -6.64 -4.81 -27.61
CA ILE A 151 -5.24 -4.36 -27.49
C ILE A 151 -4.65 -4.07 -28.88
N LYS A 152 -4.98 -4.88 -29.89
CA LYS A 152 -4.54 -4.65 -31.28
C LYS A 152 -5.22 -3.42 -31.89
N LEU A 153 -6.52 -3.20 -31.65
CA LEU A 153 -7.24 -1.99 -32.07
C LEU A 153 -6.61 -0.73 -31.48
N PHE A 154 -6.27 -0.75 -30.19
CA PHE A 154 -5.57 0.34 -29.52
C PHE A 154 -4.21 0.64 -30.18
N LYS A 155 -3.43 -0.40 -30.53
CA LYS A 155 -2.16 -0.23 -31.25
C LYS A 155 -2.31 0.38 -32.65
N LEU A 156 -3.46 0.18 -33.29
CA LEU A 156 -3.81 0.80 -34.58
C LEU A 156 -4.44 2.19 -34.41
N SER A 157 -4.47 2.75 -33.20
CA SER A 157 -5.13 4.03 -32.88
C SER A 157 -6.63 4.05 -33.23
N LYS A 158 -7.30 2.89 -33.22
CA LYS A 158 -8.75 2.74 -33.40
C LYS A 158 -9.44 2.77 -32.04
N VAL A 159 -9.38 3.93 -31.40
CA VAL A 159 -9.72 4.12 -29.99
C VAL A 159 -11.22 3.89 -29.73
N SER A 160 -12.09 4.38 -30.60
CA SER A 160 -13.55 4.20 -30.54
C SER A 160 -13.96 2.72 -30.49
N GLU A 161 -13.42 1.91 -31.40
CA GLU A 161 -13.69 0.48 -31.50
C GLU A 161 -13.12 -0.26 -30.30
N CYS A 162 -11.94 0.15 -29.84
CA CYS A 162 -11.35 -0.41 -28.63
C CYS A 162 -12.25 -0.17 -27.41
N ILE A 163 -12.75 1.06 -27.19
CA ILE A 163 -13.66 1.39 -26.08
C ILE A 163 -14.91 0.51 -26.14
N ASN A 164 -15.53 0.37 -27.32
CA ASN A 164 -16.73 -0.44 -27.48
C ASN A 164 -16.51 -1.90 -27.05
N TRP A 165 -15.47 -2.56 -27.56
CA TRP A 165 -15.18 -3.96 -27.21
C TRP A 165 -14.74 -4.16 -25.76
N VAL A 166 -13.99 -3.21 -25.20
CA VAL A 166 -13.48 -3.32 -23.83
C VAL A 166 -14.56 -3.04 -22.79
N SER A 167 -15.51 -2.14 -23.09
CA SER A 167 -16.62 -1.83 -22.19
C SER A 167 -17.44 -3.07 -21.85
N ASP A 168 -17.74 -3.91 -22.85
CA ASP A 168 -18.43 -5.18 -22.67
C ASP A 168 -17.60 -6.16 -21.80
N LEU A 169 -16.28 -6.16 -21.96
CA LEU A 169 -15.39 -7.06 -21.23
C LEU A 169 -15.25 -6.73 -19.75
N ILE A 170 -15.42 -5.47 -19.35
CA ILE A 170 -15.28 -5.06 -17.95
C ILE A 170 -16.31 -5.80 -17.08
N GLN A 171 -17.55 -5.93 -17.58
CA GLN A 171 -18.59 -6.68 -16.88
C GLN A 171 -18.30 -8.19 -16.92
N GLU A 172 -17.90 -8.73 -18.07
CA GLU A 172 -17.60 -10.15 -18.25
C GLU A 172 -16.38 -10.64 -17.45
N PHE A 173 -15.42 -9.76 -17.20
CA PHE A 173 -14.22 -10.06 -16.42
C PHE A 173 -14.30 -9.62 -14.96
N TYR A 174 -15.45 -9.15 -14.49
CA TYR A 174 -15.61 -8.68 -13.12
C TYR A 174 -15.09 -9.68 -12.07
N ASP A 175 -15.25 -10.99 -12.31
CA ASP A 175 -14.77 -12.06 -11.44
C ASP A 175 -13.35 -12.58 -11.76
N PHE A 176 -12.63 -11.96 -12.70
CA PHE A 176 -11.28 -12.35 -13.14
C PHE A 176 -10.28 -11.19 -13.04
N PRO A 177 -9.72 -10.92 -11.85
CA PRO A 177 -9.00 -9.68 -11.54
C PRO A 177 -7.92 -9.27 -12.53
N ILE A 178 -7.14 -10.20 -13.09
CA ILE A 178 -6.09 -9.86 -14.05
C ILE A 178 -6.62 -9.41 -15.41
N PHE A 179 -7.73 -10.00 -15.86
CA PHE A 179 -8.37 -9.62 -17.13
C PHE A 179 -9.18 -8.34 -16.95
N TRP A 180 -9.81 -8.20 -15.79
CA TRP A 180 -10.46 -6.96 -15.37
C TRP A 180 -9.46 -5.80 -15.31
N TYR A 181 -8.35 -5.95 -14.59
CA TYR A 181 -7.25 -4.99 -14.53
C TYR A 181 -6.78 -4.61 -15.93
N LYS A 182 -6.49 -5.59 -16.80
CA LYS A 182 -6.06 -5.32 -18.17
C LYS A 182 -7.10 -4.55 -18.98
N SER A 183 -8.38 -4.84 -18.78
CA SER A 183 -9.49 -4.15 -19.46
C SER A 183 -9.60 -2.71 -18.97
N ILE A 184 -9.50 -2.48 -17.66
CA ILE A 184 -9.51 -1.14 -17.04
C ILE A 184 -8.28 -0.32 -17.45
N THR A 185 -7.08 -0.90 -17.43
CA THR A 185 -5.88 -0.22 -17.91
C THR A 185 -6.01 0.16 -19.38
N LEU A 186 -6.57 -0.72 -20.21
CA LEU A 186 -6.75 -0.47 -21.64
C LEU A 186 -7.80 0.62 -21.89
N ILE A 187 -8.97 0.56 -21.24
CA ILE A 187 -10.02 1.57 -21.41
C ILE A 187 -9.56 2.94 -20.89
N THR A 188 -8.79 2.96 -19.80
CA THR A 188 -8.16 4.18 -19.26
C THR A 188 -7.24 4.81 -20.29
N LYS A 189 -6.37 4.02 -20.92
CA LYS A 189 -5.49 4.49 -21.99
C LYS A 189 -6.28 5.05 -23.18
N CYS A 190 -7.41 4.45 -23.50
CA CYS A 190 -8.29 4.94 -24.56
C CYS A 190 -8.91 6.30 -24.21
N TYR A 191 -9.49 6.46 -23.02
CA TYR A 191 -10.09 7.72 -22.59
C TYR A 191 -9.07 8.85 -22.48
N LEU A 192 -7.85 8.56 -22.03
CA LEU A 192 -6.75 9.52 -22.01
C LEU A 192 -6.34 9.97 -23.41
N MET A 193 -6.36 9.07 -24.41
CA MET A 193 -6.06 9.45 -25.80
C MET A 193 -7.15 10.29 -26.46
N ASN A 194 -8.40 10.20 -26.00
CA ASN A 194 -9.52 10.99 -26.52
C ASN A 194 -9.78 12.29 -25.74
N ASP A 195 -8.91 12.68 -24.79
CA ASP A 195 -9.11 13.81 -23.86
C ASP A 195 -10.43 13.74 -23.04
N CYS A 196 -11.05 12.56 -22.95
CA CYS A 196 -12.31 12.34 -22.25
C CYS A 196 -12.10 12.02 -20.76
N ILE A 197 -11.46 12.93 -20.01
CA ILE A 197 -11.16 12.74 -18.58
C ILE A 197 -12.43 12.49 -17.75
N ASN A 198 -13.56 13.12 -18.12
CA ASN A 198 -14.82 13.00 -17.36
C ASN A 198 -15.39 11.59 -17.34
N ASN A 199 -15.14 10.76 -18.37
CA ASN A 199 -15.59 9.37 -18.40
C ASN A 199 -14.74 8.45 -17.50
N PHE A 200 -13.66 8.97 -16.89
CA PHE A 200 -12.82 8.21 -15.96
C PHE A 200 -13.52 7.88 -14.65
N VAL A 201 -14.55 8.64 -14.24
CA VAL A 201 -15.38 8.34 -13.05
C VAL A 201 -15.96 6.92 -13.12
N TYR A 202 -16.14 6.38 -14.33
CA TYR A 202 -16.61 5.02 -14.55
C TYR A 202 -15.62 3.95 -14.06
N VAL A 203 -14.31 4.21 -14.03
CA VAL A 203 -13.31 3.28 -13.45
C VAL A 203 -13.35 3.31 -11.92
N GLU A 204 -13.66 4.46 -11.32
CA GLU A 204 -13.75 4.58 -9.87
C GLU A 204 -14.88 3.76 -9.27
N GLU A 205 -16.02 3.68 -9.95
CA GLU A 205 -17.17 2.92 -9.44
C GLU A 205 -16.85 1.43 -9.23
N TYR A 206 -15.94 0.88 -10.05
CA TYR A 206 -15.48 -0.50 -9.94
C TYR A 206 -14.25 -0.71 -9.03
N LYS A 207 -13.59 0.35 -8.52
CA LYS A 207 -12.46 0.21 -7.55
C LYS A 207 -12.87 -0.54 -6.29
N LYS A 208 -14.13 -0.44 -5.87
CA LYS A 208 -14.67 -0.90 -4.57
C LYS A 208 -14.45 -2.38 -4.23
N ARG A 209 -13.91 -3.21 -5.13
CA ARG A 209 -13.68 -4.63 -4.86
C ARG A 209 -12.27 -5.16 -5.12
N LEU A 210 -11.30 -4.34 -5.52
CA LEU A 210 -9.89 -4.77 -5.48
C LEU A 210 -9.45 -4.87 -4.02
N VAL A 211 -9.73 -6.01 -3.38
CA VAL A 211 -9.19 -6.36 -2.06
C VAL A 211 -7.66 -6.48 -2.10
N ASN A 212 -7.10 -6.73 -3.29
CA ASN A 212 -5.65 -6.76 -3.48
C ASN A 212 -5.12 -5.37 -3.79
N ASP A 213 -4.70 -4.68 -2.73
CA ASP A 213 -3.89 -3.46 -2.68
C ASP A 213 -2.81 -3.39 -3.78
N PHE A 214 -2.19 -4.52 -4.14
CA PHE A 214 -1.23 -4.63 -5.24
C PHE A 214 -1.73 -4.09 -6.59
N PHE A 215 -2.94 -4.47 -7.02
CA PHE A 215 -3.45 -4.03 -8.33
C PHE A 215 -3.83 -2.55 -8.31
N ILE A 216 -4.37 -2.05 -7.19
CA ILE A 216 -4.66 -0.61 -7.01
C ILE A 216 -3.36 0.18 -7.12
N ARG A 217 -2.30 -0.20 -6.38
CA ARG A 217 -0.97 0.43 -6.47
C ARG A 217 -0.45 0.44 -7.90
N LYS A 218 -0.62 -0.66 -8.63
CA LYS A 218 -0.16 -0.77 -10.02
C LYS A 218 -0.97 0.10 -10.99
N ILE A 219 -2.30 0.17 -10.86
CA ILE A 219 -3.14 1.08 -11.64
C ILE A 219 -2.72 2.53 -11.37
N ILE A 220 -2.56 2.91 -10.09
CA ILE A 220 -2.18 4.28 -9.70
C ILE A 220 -0.81 4.66 -10.25
N LYS A 221 0.19 3.77 -10.15
CA LYS A 221 1.53 4.00 -10.69
C LYS A 221 1.56 4.08 -12.21
N GLU A 222 0.87 3.17 -12.91
CA GLU A 222 0.74 3.26 -14.38
C GLU A 222 -0.03 4.52 -14.79
N TYR A 223 -1.03 4.94 -14.02
CA TYR A 223 -1.77 6.18 -14.23
C TYR A 223 -0.89 7.41 -14.02
N SER A 224 -0.08 7.51 -12.97
CA SER A 224 0.81 8.67 -12.77
C SER A 224 1.76 8.81 -13.95
N LEU A 225 2.38 7.69 -14.36
CA LEU A 225 3.27 7.64 -15.53
C LEU A 225 2.56 8.04 -16.84
N LEU A 226 1.30 7.60 -17.03
CA LEU A 226 0.51 7.97 -18.21
C LEU A 226 0.07 9.43 -18.14
N LYS A 227 -0.37 9.92 -16.98
CA LYS A 227 -0.75 11.30 -16.75
C LYS A 227 0.44 12.19 -17.09
N ASP A 228 1.63 11.94 -16.56
CA ASP A 228 2.83 12.73 -16.89
C ASP A 228 3.16 12.70 -18.39
N LYS A 229 3.01 11.53 -19.02
CA LYS A 229 3.25 11.37 -20.46
C LYS A 229 2.25 12.11 -21.36
N TYR A 230 0.97 12.18 -20.98
CA TYR A 230 -0.08 12.81 -21.79
C TYR A 230 -0.37 14.25 -21.38
N PHE A 231 -0.21 14.64 -20.12
CA PHE A 231 -0.33 16.03 -19.66
C PHE A 231 0.84 16.92 -20.09
N SER A 232 2.03 16.36 -20.28
CA SER A 232 3.15 17.12 -20.89
C SER A 232 2.82 17.61 -22.31
N LEU A 233 1.77 17.09 -22.95
CA LEU A 233 1.28 17.59 -24.25
C LEU A 233 0.14 18.61 -24.14
N SER A 234 -0.49 18.82 -22.98
CA SER A 234 -1.69 19.69 -22.85
C SER A 234 -1.56 20.88 -21.88
N MET A 235 -0.36 21.14 -21.34
CA MET A 235 -0.12 22.15 -20.29
C MET A 235 -0.52 23.61 -20.62
N ASN A 236 -0.85 23.96 -21.86
CA ASN A 236 -1.09 25.37 -22.21
C ASN A 236 -2.51 25.92 -21.95
N LYS A 237 -3.45 25.21 -21.29
CA LYS A 237 -4.80 25.79 -21.05
C LYS A 237 -5.47 25.58 -19.69
N ILE A 238 -4.89 24.90 -18.70
CA ILE A 238 -5.64 24.51 -17.49
C ILE A 238 -4.88 24.84 -16.19
N GLN A 239 -4.72 26.13 -15.87
CA GLN A 239 -4.27 26.54 -14.53
C GLN A 239 -5.40 27.06 -13.62
N PRO A 240 -6.38 27.86 -14.10
CA PRO A 240 -7.39 28.41 -13.18
C PRO A 240 -8.37 27.36 -12.62
N LEU A 241 -8.74 26.34 -13.40
CA LEU A 241 -9.76 25.38 -13.00
C LEU A 241 -9.31 24.44 -11.86
N TYR A 242 -8.00 24.19 -11.73
CA TYR A 242 -7.47 23.22 -10.75
C TYR A 242 -7.54 23.75 -9.32
N PHE A 243 -7.35 25.06 -9.14
CA PHE A 243 -7.37 25.71 -7.81
C PHE A 243 -8.76 25.71 -7.17
N ASP A 244 -9.83 25.85 -7.96
CA ASP A 244 -11.20 25.83 -7.43
C ASP A 244 -11.65 24.40 -7.07
N VAL A 245 -11.24 23.40 -7.87
CA VAL A 245 -11.54 21.98 -7.57
C VAL A 245 -10.83 21.52 -6.31
N SER A 246 -9.55 21.88 -6.11
CA SER A 246 -8.80 21.50 -4.91
C SER A 246 -9.44 22.09 -3.65
N ASN A 247 -9.71 23.39 -3.60
CA ASN A 247 -10.36 24.03 -2.45
C ASN A 247 -11.74 23.41 -2.14
N LYS A 248 -12.54 23.11 -3.16
CA LYS A 248 -13.83 22.40 -2.98
C LYS A 248 -13.65 20.97 -2.44
N MET A 249 -12.59 20.26 -2.85
CA MET A 249 -12.28 18.93 -2.31
C MET A 249 -11.89 18.99 -0.84
N TRP A 250 -11.06 19.98 -0.46
CA TRP A 250 -10.62 20.17 0.92
C TRP A 250 -11.81 20.45 1.85
N GLN A 251 -12.66 21.42 1.52
CA GLN A 251 -13.81 21.80 2.37
C GLN A 251 -14.84 20.67 2.54
N LYS A 252 -15.00 19.80 1.53
CA LYS A 252 -15.95 18.67 1.56
C LYS A 252 -15.34 17.38 2.14
N ALA A 253 -14.04 17.36 2.43
CA ALA A 253 -13.39 16.17 2.96
C ALA A 253 -13.60 16.04 4.47
N LEU A 254 -13.70 14.79 4.92
CA LEU A 254 -13.75 14.46 6.34
C LEU A 254 -12.44 14.88 7.02
N LEU A 255 -12.48 15.08 8.34
CA LEU A 255 -11.35 15.56 9.13
C LEU A 255 -10.10 14.65 9.00
N LEU A 256 -10.25 13.33 9.12
CA LEU A 256 -9.11 12.41 9.05
C LEU A 256 -8.37 12.45 7.69
N PRO A 257 -9.05 12.34 6.53
CA PRO A 257 -8.41 12.55 5.23
C PRO A 257 -7.64 13.87 5.13
N ARG A 258 -8.21 14.96 5.65
CA ARG A 258 -7.57 16.28 5.64
C ARG A 258 -6.31 16.29 6.50
N LEU A 259 -6.38 15.77 7.72
CA LEU A 259 -5.24 15.67 8.63
C LEU A 259 -4.09 14.87 8.00
N ILE A 260 -4.37 13.70 7.42
CA ILE A 260 -3.32 12.87 6.82
C ILE A 260 -2.71 13.55 5.59
N ALA A 261 -3.53 14.09 4.69
CA ALA A 261 -3.06 14.76 3.47
C ALA A 261 -2.23 16.01 3.77
N SER A 262 -2.63 16.79 4.77
CA SER A 262 -1.90 17.97 5.24
C SER A 262 -0.58 17.57 5.89
N SER A 263 -0.62 16.63 6.85
CA SER A 263 0.57 16.15 7.56
C SER A 263 1.62 15.55 6.64
N VAL A 264 1.21 14.86 5.54
CA VAL A 264 2.16 14.39 4.51
C VAL A 264 2.92 15.55 3.88
N CYS A 265 2.22 16.61 3.46
CA CYS A 265 2.85 17.78 2.84
C CYS A 265 3.71 18.56 3.85
N ILE A 266 3.23 18.72 5.08
CA ILE A 266 3.95 19.35 6.17
C ILE A 266 5.25 18.60 6.49
N ALA A 267 5.21 17.28 6.62
CA ALA A 267 6.39 16.47 6.91
C ALA A 267 7.44 16.53 5.78
N GLN A 268 7.01 16.58 4.51
CA GLN A 268 7.91 16.76 3.37
C GLN A 268 8.62 18.13 3.42
N ASN A 269 7.89 19.19 3.75
CA ASN A 269 8.47 20.52 3.86
C ASN A 269 9.38 20.65 5.10
N ALA A 270 9.03 20.02 6.22
CA ALA A 270 9.93 19.89 7.37
C ALA A 270 11.23 19.16 6.99
N GLY A 271 11.13 18.07 6.22
CA GLY A 271 12.30 17.37 5.69
C GLY A 271 13.18 18.24 4.79
N ASN A 272 12.57 19.02 3.89
CA ASN A 272 13.30 19.96 3.04
C ASN A 272 13.99 21.06 3.86
N LEU A 273 13.35 21.56 4.91
CA LEU A 273 13.91 22.53 5.83
C LEU A 273 15.13 21.96 6.56
N ILE A 274 15.02 20.74 7.11
CA ILE A 274 16.15 20.02 7.73
C ILE A 274 17.33 19.92 6.76
N LYS A 275 17.07 19.52 5.50
CA LYS A 275 18.11 19.48 4.46
C LYS A 275 18.75 20.83 4.20
N SER A 276 17.95 21.89 4.13
CA SER A 276 18.46 23.25 3.88
C SER A 276 19.37 23.75 4.99
N ILE A 277 19.07 23.41 6.25
CA ILE A 277 19.88 23.77 7.42
C ILE A 277 21.20 23.00 7.44
N MET A 278 21.18 21.71 7.09
CA MET A 278 22.41 20.93 6.92
C MET A 278 23.33 21.53 5.85
N VAL A 279 22.76 22.00 4.74
CA VAL A 279 23.52 22.65 3.65
C VAL A 279 24.06 24.01 4.07
N ALA A 280 23.28 24.80 4.82
CA ALA A 280 23.72 26.10 5.34
C ALA A 280 24.89 25.98 6.33
N GLY A 281 24.98 24.85 7.05
CA GLY A 281 26.08 24.56 7.97
C GLY A 281 25.99 25.25 9.33
N GLU A 282 24.86 25.88 9.64
CA GLU A 282 24.62 26.54 10.92
C GLU A 282 23.62 25.72 11.76
N LEU A 283 24.06 24.56 12.26
CA LEU A 283 23.17 23.65 12.98
C LEU A 283 22.74 24.18 14.35
N GLY A 284 23.48 25.11 14.98
CA GLY A 284 23.11 25.66 16.30
C GLY A 284 22.80 24.58 17.34
N VAL A 285 23.71 23.60 17.48
CA VAL A 285 23.55 22.44 18.37
C VAL A 285 23.61 22.87 19.83
N ILE A 286 22.62 22.47 20.61
CA ILE A 286 22.45 22.69 22.05
C ILE A 286 22.32 21.32 22.71
N ASP A 287 22.95 21.11 23.86
CA ASP A 287 22.71 19.93 24.71
C ASP A 287 21.74 20.35 25.83
N LYS A 288 20.55 19.77 25.84
CA LYS A 288 19.44 20.06 26.78
C LYS A 288 19.61 19.34 28.12
N SER A 289 20.57 18.43 28.24
CA SER A 289 20.76 17.65 29.45
C SER A 289 21.29 18.47 30.62
N ILE A 290 20.82 18.13 31.82
CA ILE A 290 21.32 18.71 33.08
C ILE A 290 22.27 17.72 33.78
N ASP A 291 22.05 16.41 33.58
CA ASP A 291 22.75 15.31 34.26
C ASP A 291 23.93 14.74 33.44
N GLY A 292 24.21 15.28 32.27
CA GLY A 292 25.24 14.79 31.35
C GLY A 292 24.81 13.58 30.51
N SER A 293 23.53 13.18 30.53
CA SER A 293 22.96 12.38 29.44
C SER A 293 23.07 13.17 28.12
N SER A 294 23.23 12.56 26.95
CA SER A 294 23.32 13.36 25.71
C SER A 294 21.90 13.62 25.17
N ASP A 295 21.39 14.85 25.31
CA ASP A 295 20.09 15.25 24.77
C ASP A 295 20.26 16.43 23.80
N LEU A 296 20.66 16.11 22.57
CA LEU A 296 21.01 17.10 21.56
C LEU A 296 19.76 17.67 20.90
N GLN A 297 19.76 18.98 20.68
CA GLN A 297 18.78 19.72 19.89
C GLN A 297 19.53 20.61 18.88
N THR A 298 19.03 20.74 17.66
CA THR A 298 19.60 21.64 16.65
C THR A 298 18.57 22.68 16.20
N LYS A 299 19.03 23.67 15.44
CA LYS A 299 18.20 24.62 14.70
C LYS A 299 17.20 23.89 13.80
N ALA A 300 17.56 22.73 13.26
CA ALA A 300 16.67 21.95 12.42
C ALA A 300 15.47 21.40 13.20
N ASP A 301 15.67 20.89 14.42
CA ASP A 301 14.61 20.43 15.32
C ASP A 301 13.63 21.59 15.64
N ARG A 302 14.17 22.73 16.09
CA ARG A 302 13.39 23.93 16.45
C ARG A 302 12.59 24.49 15.28
N SER A 303 13.22 24.60 14.11
CA SER A 303 12.60 25.17 12.90
C SER A 303 11.57 24.22 12.29
N ALA A 304 11.84 22.91 12.27
CA ALA A 304 10.91 21.91 11.78
C ALA A 304 9.68 21.80 12.70
N GLN A 305 9.85 21.88 14.03
CA GLN A 305 8.72 21.91 14.94
C GLN A 305 7.84 23.15 14.72
N TYR A 306 8.45 24.32 14.52
CA TYR A 306 7.72 25.54 14.14
C TYR A 306 6.85 25.32 12.91
N LEU A 307 7.47 24.87 11.83
CA LEU A 307 6.79 24.60 10.58
C LEU A 307 5.62 23.64 10.81
N ILE A 308 5.82 22.53 11.51
CA ILE A 308 4.79 21.51 11.73
C ILE A 308 3.63 22.05 12.57
N LYS A 309 3.91 22.59 13.77
CA LYS A 309 2.86 23.04 14.70
C LYS A 309 2.05 24.19 14.11
N LYS A 310 2.72 25.22 13.58
CA LYS A 310 2.04 26.41 13.04
C LYS A 310 1.26 26.09 11.78
N SER A 311 1.74 25.19 10.91
CA SER A 311 0.99 24.74 9.73
C SER A 311 -0.27 23.96 10.12
N LEU A 312 -0.19 23.06 11.10
CA LEU A 312 -1.35 22.33 11.60
C LEU A 312 -2.38 23.28 12.26
N HIS A 313 -1.94 24.20 13.12
CA HIS A 313 -2.83 25.19 13.74
C HIS A 313 -3.45 26.15 12.73
N HIS A 314 -2.71 26.55 11.69
CA HIS A 314 -3.25 27.38 10.62
C HIS A 314 -4.39 26.67 9.86
N GLN A 315 -4.23 25.38 9.54
CA GLN A 315 -5.19 24.64 8.73
C GLN A 315 -6.40 24.09 9.50
N PHE A 316 -6.24 23.81 10.80
CA PHE A 316 -7.23 23.11 11.62
C PHE A 316 -7.67 23.90 12.86
N GLY A 317 -7.12 25.09 13.08
CA GLY A 317 -7.44 25.95 14.22
C GLY A 317 -6.58 25.67 15.46
N GLY A 318 -6.48 26.67 16.33
CA GLY A 318 -5.64 26.62 17.55
C GLY A 318 -6.09 25.61 18.61
N ASN A 319 -7.33 25.11 18.54
CA ASN A 319 -7.85 24.11 19.48
C ASN A 319 -7.27 22.71 19.23
N LEU A 320 -6.67 22.46 18.06
CA LEU A 320 -6.01 21.19 17.77
C LEU A 320 -4.79 21.01 18.69
N LYS A 321 -4.80 19.92 19.46
CA LYS A 321 -3.71 19.60 20.38
C LYS A 321 -2.54 19.02 19.58
N VAL A 322 -1.43 19.76 19.56
CA VAL A 322 -0.18 19.35 18.91
C VAL A 322 0.95 19.41 19.94
N ILE A 323 1.48 18.25 20.31
CA ILE A 323 2.53 18.09 21.32
C ILE A 323 3.79 17.69 20.57
N GLY A 324 4.83 18.53 20.68
CA GLY A 324 6.14 18.29 20.08
C GLY A 324 7.16 17.91 21.13
N GLU A 325 8.33 17.44 20.66
CA GLU A 325 9.48 17.16 21.50
C GLU A 325 10.11 18.41 22.11
N GLU A 326 10.16 19.50 21.34
CA GLU A 326 10.86 20.72 21.73
C GLU A 326 9.96 21.67 22.51
N GLU A 327 10.58 22.52 23.34
CA GLU A 327 9.86 23.58 24.04
C GLU A 327 9.35 24.64 23.06
N ASP A 328 8.16 25.18 23.32
CA ASP A 328 7.50 26.13 22.42
C ASP A 328 8.27 27.44 22.28
N ASP A 329 8.96 27.88 23.34
CA ASP A 329 9.76 29.11 23.36
C ASP A 329 11.10 28.97 22.61
N ALA A 330 11.54 27.74 22.35
CA ALA A 330 12.75 27.47 21.57
C ALA A 330 12.49 27.52 20.05
N MET A 331 11.24 27.44 19.60
CA MET A 331 10.92 27.29 18.17
C MET A 331 11.38 28.49 17.32
N GLU A 332 12.08 28.20 16.21
CA GLU A 332 12.54 29.23 15.27
C GLU A 332 11.55 29.39 14.11
N GLU A 333 11.12 30.63 13.84
CA GLU A 333 10.07 30.93 12.87
C GLU A 333 10.49 30.58 11.43
N THR A 334 9.56 29.95 10.71
CA THR A 334 9.71 29.54 9.30
C THR A 334 8.39 29.67 8.54
N ASN A 335 8.41 29.31 7.26
CA ASN A 335 7.23 29.37 6.40
C ASN A 335 6.13 28.39 6.86
N ILE A 336 4.89 28.88 6.86
CA ILE A 336 3.69 28.09 7.15
C ILE A 336 3.22 27.39 5.86
N ILE A 337 2.95 26.10 5.95
CA ILE A 337 2.48 25.27 4.85
C ILE A 337 0.95 25.25 4.83
N THR A 338 0.36 25.67 3.72
CA THR A 338 -1.11 25.68 3.50
C THR A 338 -1.57 24.59 2.53
N GLN A 339 -0.61 23.92 1.87
CA GLN A 339 -0.85 22.88 0.90
C GLN A 339 -1.14 21.53 1.57
N TYR A 340 -1.68 20.60 0.79
CA TYR A 340 -1.92 19.22 1.18
C TYR A 340 -1.75 18.28 -0.03
N ASP A 341 -1.52 17.00 0.22
CA ASP A 341 -1.41 16.00 -0.84
C ASP A 341 -2.82 15.56 -1.33
N SER A 342 -3.19 15.99 -2.54
CA SER A 342 -4.48 15.68 -3.15
C SER A 342 -4.73 14.19 -3.42
N GLY A 343 -3.67 13.41 -3.68
CA GLY A 343 -3.75 11.97 -3.91
C GLY A 343 -4.03 11.22 -2.61
N VAL A 344 -3.32 11.57 -1.55
CA VAL A 344 -3.55 11.07 -0.20
C VAL A 344 -4.94 11.44 0.29
N LEU A 345 -5.37 12.70 0.11
CA LEU A 345 -6.70 13.16 0.49
C LEU A 345 -7.79 12.29 -0.15
N SER A 346 -7.67 12.05 -1.44
CA SER A 346 -8.63 11.26 -2.22
C SER A 346 -8.66 9.80 -1.76
N LEU A 347 -7.48 9.18 -1.59
CA LEU A 347 -7.35 7.80 -1.17
C LEU A 347 -7.92 7.56 0.23
N VAL A 348 -7.56 8.40 1.21
CA VAL A 348 -8.05 8.25 2.59
C VAL A 348 -9.55 8.53 2.65
N LYS A 349 -10.06 9.51 1.89
CA LYS A 349 -11.50 9.79 1.80
C LYS A 349 -12.28 8.60 1.25
N GLU A 350 -11.78 7.96 0.19
CA GLU A 350 -12.44 6.82 -0.47
C GLU A 350 -12.44 5.58 0.44
N CYS A 351 -11.32 5.30 1.11
CA CYS A 351 -11.13 4.11 1.94
C CYS A 351 -11.48 4.32 3.42
N CYS A 352 -12.00 5.48 3.82
CA CYS A 352 -12.22 5.82 5.22
C CYS A 352 -13.18 4.83 5.91
N PRO A 353 -12.73 4.09 6.94
CA PRO A 353 -13.59 3.20 7.71
C PRO A 353 -14.74 3.97 8.38
N VAL A 354 -15.89 3.31 8.56
CA VAL A 354 -17.10 3.96 9.10
C VAL A 354 -16.84 4.59 10.48
N TYR A 355 -16.04 3.94 11.33
CA TYR A 355 -15.72 4.43 12.67
C TYR A 355 -14.77 5.64 12.71
N TYR A 356 -14.24 6.08 11.57
CA TYR A 356 -13.44 7.32 11.46
C TYR A 356 -14.17 8.45 10.71
N LYS A 357 -15.43 8.26 10.33
CA LYS A 357 -16.17 9.29 9.57
C LYS A 357 -16.51 10.52 10.39
N ASP A 358 -16.89 10.30 11.65
CA ASP A 358 -17.44 11.34 12.53
C ASP A 358 -16.49 11.67 13.69
N ILE A 359 -15.18 11.71 13.41
CA ILE A 359 -14.18 12.10 14.41
C ILE A 359 -14.27 13.60 14.71
N ASN A 360 -14.25 13.97 15.98
CA ASN A 360 -14.17 15.36 16.41
C ASN A 360 -12.70 15.77 16.57
N ILE A 361 -12.38 17.00 16.19
CA ILE A 361 -11.05 17.59 16.36
C ILE A 361 -10.62 17.66 17.83
N ASP A 362 -11.56 17.84 18.77
CA ASP A 362 -11.26 17.91 20.21
C ASP A 362 -10.77 16.58 20.80
N ASP A 363 -11.11 15.47 20.11
CA ASP A 363 -10.68 14.11 20.42
C ASP A 363 -9.35 13.72 19.75
N ILE A 364 -8.77 14.63 18.94
CA ILE A 364 -7.50 14.42 18.25
C ILE A 364 -6.34 14.99 19.08
N THR A 365 -5.26 14.23 19.12
CA THR A 365 -3.96 14.70 19.61
C THR A 365 -2.90 14.31 18.60
N ILE A 366 -2.09 15.28 18.19
CA ILE A 366 -0.98 15.06 17.28
C ILE A 366 0.33 15.09 18.07
N TRP A 367 1.12 14.04 17.92
CA TRP A 367 2.45 13.92 18.53
C TRP A 367 3.50 14.11 17.45
N VAL A 368 4.46 14.98 17.69
CA VAL A 368 5.46 15.40 16.70
C VAL A 368 6.86 15.17 17.24
N ASP A 369 7.62 14.38 16.50
CA ASP A 369 9.08 14.43 16.57
C ASP A 369 9.54 15.17 15.30
N PRO A 370 10.03 16.42 15.45
CA PRO A 370 10.38 17.25 14.30
C PRO A 370 11.62 16.74 13.57
N LEU A 371 12.51 16.00 14.25
CA LEU A 371 13.75 15.44 13.71
C LEU A 371 14.17 14.24 14.57
N ASP A 372 13.65 13.07 14.24
CA ASP A 372 14.06 11.82 14.84
C ASP A 372 15.44 11.43 14.31
N GLY A 373 16.38 11.14 15.20
CA GLY A 373 17.77 10.86 14.85
C GLY A 373 18.70 12.08 14.90
N THR A 374 18.46 13.03 15.82
CA THR A 374 19.29 14.23 16.04
C THR A 374 20.77 13.91 16.26
N ALA A 375 21.09 12.83 16.97
CA ALA A 375 22.47 12.39 17.16
C ALA A 375 23.14 11.96 15.83
N GLU A 376 22.41 11.28 14.94
CA GLU A 376 22.89 10.92 13.61
C GLU A 376 23.07 12.16 12.74
N TYR A 377 22.14 13.11 12.81
CA TYR A 377 22.21 14.38 12.11
C TYR A 377 23.41 15.23 12.54
N ALA A 378 23.58 15.45 13.84
CA ALA A 378 24.68 16.25 14.40
C ALA A 378 26.05 15.59 14.18
N ALA A 379 26.17 14.28 14.37
CA ALA A 379 27.42 13.56 14.11
C ALA A 379 27.77 13.57 12.61
N HIS A 380 26.79 13.43 11.72
CA HIS A 380 27.06 13.54 10.29
C HIS A 380 27.62 14.91 9.92
N PHE A 381 27.05 15.99 10.46
CA PHE A 381 27.56 17.33 10.24
C PHE A 381 28.99 17.51 10.78
N LYS A 382 29.25 16.99 11.99
CA LYS A 382 30.55 17.13 12.66
C LYS A 382 31.68 16.39 11.94
N ASP A 383 31.48 15.12 11.59
CA ASP A 383 32.57 14.26 11.09
C ASP A 383 32.14 13.19 10.09
N LYS A 384 30.87 13.19 9.65
CA LYS A 384 30.30 12.22 8.69
C LYS A 384 30.37 10.75 9.17
N THR A 385 30.56 10.49 10.46
CA THR A 385 30.64 9.11 11.00
C THR A 385 29.28 8.41 11.09
N ARG A 386 28.18 9.18 11.05
CA ARG A 386 26.81 8.68 11.08
C ARG A 386 26.11 8.94 9.75
N SER A 387 25.14 8.09 9.43
CA SER A 387 24.41 8.15 8.18
C SER A 387 23.11 8.93 8.33
N LEU A 388 22.87 9.86 7.41
CA LEU A 388 21.68 10.71 7.39
C LEU A 388 20.40 9.96 7.01
N ASP A 389 20.51 8.77 6.42
CA ASP A 389 19.36 7.91 6.12
C ASP A 389 18.53 7.58 7.36
N GLN A 390 19.10 7.64 8.56
CA GLN A 390 18.41 7.39 9.82
C GLN A 390 17.60 8.58 10.35
N VAL A 391 17.72 9.74 9.72
CA VAL A 391 16.97 10.93 10.11
C VAL A 391 15.55 10.84 9.57
N THR A 392 14.55 11.02 10.44
CA THR A 392 13.14 11.06 10.03
C THR A 392 12.38 12.21 10.69
N VAL A 393 11.19 12.52 10.16
CA VAL A 393 10.22 13.43 10.77
C VAL A 393 8.97 12.62 11.08
N LEU A 394 8.49 12.67 12.32
CA LEU A 394 7.36 11.86 12.78
C LEU A 394 6.17 12.74 13.12
N ILE A 395 5.02 12.47 12.50
CA ILE A 395 3.74 13.11 12.84
C ILE A 395 2.73 12.00 13.10
N GLY A 396 2.46 11.74 14.38
CA GLY A 396 1.50 10.74 14.84
C GLY A 396 0.15 11.38 15.14
N ILE A 397 -0.93 10.79 14.64
CA ILE A 397 -2.31 11.26 14.85
C ILE A 397 -3.03 10.22 15.72
N ALA A 398 -3.36 10.63 16.95
CA ALA A 398 -4.13 9.84 17.89
C ALA A 398 -5.57 10.35 17.99
N HIS A 399 -6.53 9.42 18.02
CA HIS A 399 -7.93 9.69 18.29
C HIS A 399 -8.32 8.99 19.59
N LYS A 400 -8.79 9.77 20.59
CA LYS A 400 -9.12 9.27 21.93
C LYS A 400 -7.98 8.44 22.55
N GLY A 401 -6.75 8.92 22.38
CA GLY A 401 -5.55 8.29 22.93
C GLY A 401 -5.06 7.04 22.20
N VAL A 402 -5.66 6.66 21.08
CA VAL A 402 -5.20 5.54 20.24
C VAL A 402 -4.57 6.08 18.97
N ALA A 403 -3.36 5.63 18.62
CA ALA A 403 -2.72 5.99 17.35
C ALA A 403 -3.52 5.42 16.17
N ILE A 404 -4.06 6.30 15.31
CA ILE A 404 -4.90 5.92 14.16
C ILE A 404 -4.28 6.27 12.82
N GLY A 405 -3.38 7.25 12.78
CA GLY A 405 -2.68 7.68 11.58
C GLY A 405 -1.26 8.10 11.91
N GLY A 406 -0.34 7.93 10.96
CA GLY A 406 1.07 8.28 11.15
C GLY A 406 1.75 8.64 9.84
N ILE A 407 2.65 9.62 9.92
CA ILE A 407 3.51 10.05 8.83
C ILE A 407 4.96 9.92 9.34
N VAL A 408 5.78 9.22 8.58
CA VAL A 408 7.22 9.06 8.78
C VAL A 408 7.90 9.53 7.50
N HIS A 409 8.41 10.74 7.51
CA HIS A 409 9.15 11.30 6.38
C HIS A 409 10.65 11.08 6.58
N GLN A 410 11.35 10.56 5.58
CA GLN A 410 12.78 10.27 5.59
C GLN A 410 13.46 11.18 4.56
N PRO A 411 14.04 12.33 4.95
CA PRO A 411 14.53 13.34 4.01
C PRO A 411 15.70 12.85 3.15
N TYR A 412 16.54 11.97 3.70
CA TYR A 412 17.76 11.46 3.06
C TYR A 412 17.61 10.01 2.57
N TYR A 413 16.42 9.65 2.10
CA TYR A 413 16.24 8.45 1.28
C TYR A 413 16.89 8.63 -0.10
N GLU A 414 17.08 7.54 -0.86
CA GLU A 414 17.80 7.52 -2.15
C GLU A 414 17.30 8.53 -3.20
N THR A 415 16.09 9.06 -3.03
CA THR A 415 15.47 10.07 -3.90
C THR A 415 15.80 11.50 -3.43
N GLU A 416 15.90 12.44 -4.38
CA GLU A 416 16.24 13.84 -4.07
C GLU A 416 15.33 14.48 -3.01
N ASN A 417 14.03 14.22 -3.05
CA ASN A 417 13.05 14.74 -2.08
C ASN A 417 12.83 13.83 -0.86
N GLY A 418 13.69 12.83 -0.66
CA GLY A 418 13.46 11.77 0.32
C GLY A 418 12.19 10.98 0.01
N ARG A 419 11.64 10.29 1.03
CA ARG A 419 10.36 9.57 0.91
C ARG A 419 9.46 9.86 2.09
N THR A 420 8.14 9.74 1.88
CA THR A 420 7.14 9.89 2.95
C THR A 420 6.32 8.63 3.08
N ILE A 421 6.61 7.85 4.12
CA ILE A 421 5.82 6.69 4.50
C ILE A 421 4.67 7.18 5.36
N TRP A 422 3.47 6.72 5.09
CA TRP A 422 2.31 7.09 5.89
C TRP A 422 1.32 5.94 5.95
N GLY A 423 0.51 5.92 7.00
CA GLY A 423 -0.46 4.87 7.20
C GLY A 423 -1.64 5.32 8.04
N VAL A 424 -2.78 4.65 7.83
CA VAL A 424 -4.00 4.81 8.62
C VAL A 424 -4.49 3.42 9.01
N VAL A 425 -4.66 3.18 10.31
CA VAL A 425 -5.07 1.88 10.85
C VAL A 425 -6.45 1.51 10.31
N GLY A 426 -6.54 0.40 9.57
CA GLY A 426 -7.77 -0.04 8.90
C GLY A 426 -7.91 0.39 7.44
N ILE A 427 -6.96 1.19 6.92
CA ILE A 427 -6.84 1.49 5.49
C ILE A 427 -5.62 0.77 4.91
N GLY A 428 -4.44 1.02 5.47
CA GLY A 428 -3.18 0.52 4.94
C GLY A 428 -2.02 1.46 5.20
N SER A 429 -0.81 1.00 4.86
CA SER A 429 0.43 1.76 4.92
C SER A 429 1.10 1.83 3.53
N PHE A 430 1.66 2.99 3.19
CA PHE A 430 2.03 3.36 1.82
C PHE A 430 3.47 3.88 1.71
N ASN A 431 4.01 3.88 0.49
CA ASN A 431 5.30 4.46 0.10
C ASN A 431 6.57 3.83 0.72
N TYR A 432 6.52 2.53 1.05
CA TYR A 432 7.70 1.72 1.37
C TYR A 432 7.71 0.44 0.52
N THR A 433 8.88 -0.20 0.41
CA THR A 433 9.01 -1.48 -0.30
C THR A 433 9.37 -2.54 0.72
N ARG A 434 8.50 -3.54 0.86
CA ARG A 434 8.77 -4.69 1.71
C ARG A 434 9.40 -5.80 0.90
N GLU A 435 10.59 -6.24 1.30
CA GLU A 435 11.11 -7.51 0.82
C GLU A 435 10.25 -8.61 1.45
N PHE A 436 9.34 -9.21 0.68
CA PHE A 436 8.67 -10.42 1.14
C PHE A 436 9.75 -11.45 1.40
N ALA A 437 10.05 -11.67 2.68
CA ALA A 437 11.07 -12.61 3.09
C ALA A 437 10.75 -13.94 2.41
N LYS A 438 11.66 -14.41 1.56
CA LYS A 438 11.64 -15.78 1.05
C LYS A 438 11.90 -16.74 2.21
N LYS A 439 11.10 -16.74 3.29
CA LYS A 439 11.40 -17.41 4.58
C LYS A 439 12.91 -17.58 4.78
N THR A 440 13.65 -16.46 4.70
CA THR A 440 15.10 -16.52 4.73
C THR A 440 15.49 -16.97 6.13
N LYS A 441 16.45 -17.89 6.26
CA LYS A 441 17.03 -18.37 7.52
C LYS A 441 17.84 -17.28 8.26
N ASN A 442 17.53 -16.00 8.05
CA ASN A 442 18.32 -14.89 8.56
C ASN A 442 17.40 -13.79 9.07
N THR A 443 16.63 -14.12 10.10
CA THR A 443 15.78 -13.19 10.83
C THR A 443 16.64 -12.27 11.67
N TYR A 444 16.26 -10.99 11.80
CA TYR A 444 17.04 -10.04 12.59
C TYR A 444 16.15 -9.05 13.32
N ALA A 445 16.57 -8.67 14.52
CA ALA A 445 16.01 -7.52 15.23
C ALA A 445 16.81 -6.26 14.89
N VAL A 446 16.13 -5.11 14.99
CA VAL A 446 16.77 -3.80 15.06
C VAL A 446 16.66 -3.25 16.48
N THR A 447 17.66 -2.51 16.92
CA THR A 447 17.67 -1.83 18.22
C THR A 447 18.49 -0.54 18.15
N THR A 448 18.57 0.19 19.25
CA THR A 448 19.35 1.42 19.37
C THR A 448 20.86 1.17 19.24
N ARG A 449 21.56 2.14 18.62
CA ARG A 449 23.02 2.19 18.56
C ARG A 449 23.63 2.78 19.82
N SER A 450 23.07 3.87 20.32
CA SER A 450 23.72 4.72 21.34
C SER A 450 23.06 4.66 22.72
N HIS A 451 21.88 4.06 22.83
CA HIS A 451 21.13 3.95 24.09
C HIS A 451 21.01 2.50 24.59
N SER A 452 21.96 1.62 24.23
CA SER A 452 21.89 0.21 24.63
C SER A 452 22.09 0.07 26.13
N THR A 453 21.24 -0.71 26.78
CA THR A 453 21.34 -1.03 28.21
C THR A 453 21.50 -2.55 28.40
N LYS A 454 21.86 -2.97 29.62
CA LYS A 454 21.89 -4.41 29.97
C LYS A 454 20.53 -5.08 29.72
N LEU A 455 19.42 -4.39 29.96
CA LEU A 455 18.07 -4.92 29.74
C LEU A 455 17.78 -5.13 28.26
N VAL A 456 18.24 -4.24 27.38
CA VAL A 456 18.16 -4.42 25.92
C VAL A 456 18.89 -5.69 25.49
N ASP A 457 20.12 -5.90 25.96
CA ASP A 457 20.92 -7.08 25.58
C ASP A 457 20.33 -8.38 26.14
N VAL A 458 19.85 -8.39 27.39
CA VAL A 458 19.12 -9.53 27.98
C VAL A 458 17.89 -9.88 27.15
N THR A 459 17.12 -8.87 26.73
CA THR A 459 15.93 -9.07 25.90
C THR A 459 16.28 -9.68 24.55
N LEU A 460 17.29 -9.13 23.86
CA LEU A 460 17.73 -9.62 22.55
C LEU A 460 18.27 -11.05 22.63
N ASN A 461 19.01 -11.39 23.69
CA ASN A 461 19.51 -12.75 23.89
C ASN A 461 18.37 -13.74 24.13
N ALA A 462 17.34 -13.38 24.91
CA ALA A 462 16.17 -14.21 25.09
C ALA A 462 15.42 -14.50 23.78
N LEU A 463 15.27 -13.49 22.91
CA LEU A 463 14.66 -13.67 21.59
C LEU A 463 15.49 -14.60 20.69
N LYS A 464 16.83 -14.55 20.77
CA LYS A 464 17.73 -15.49 20.07
C LYS A 464 17.59 -16.92 20.59
N GLU A 465 17.58 -17.10 21.91
CA GLU A 465 17.42 -18.41 22.55
C GLU A 465 16.08 -19.08 22.17
N LYS A 466 15.02 -18.27 22.03
CA LYS A 466 13.71 -18.71 21.55
C LYS A 466 13.62 -18.85 20.03
N LYS A 467 14.71 -18.60 19.30
CA LYS A 467 14.83 -18.68 17.83
C LYS A 467 13.82 -17.78 17.10
N LEU A 468 13.49 -16.63 17.69
CA LEU A 468 12.62 -15.61 17.08
C LEU A 468 13.43 -14.64 16.22
N ILE A 469 14.72 -14.48 16.51
CA ILE A 469 15.69 -13.70 15.73
C ILE A 469 17.03 -14.44 15.68
N ASP A 470 17.79 -14.26 14.60
CA ASP A 470 19.16 -14.79 14.48
C ASP A 470 20.20 -13.69 14.77
N ASN A 471 19.96 -12.48 14.24
CA ASN A 471 20.92 -11.37 14.26
C ASN A 471 20.34 -10.08 14.84
N VAL A 472 21.21 -9.12 15.14
CA VAL A 472 20.84 -7.79 15.63
C VAL A 472 21.55 -6.72 14.82
N LYS A 473 20.82 -5.71 14.35
CA LYS A 473 21.36 -4.49 13.76
C LYS A 473 21.05 -3.29 14.64
N ARG A 474 21.96 -2.33 14.69
CA ARG A 474 21.86 -1.16 15.58
C ARG A 474 21.80 0.14 14.79
N TYR A 475 20.73 0.90 14.98
CA TYR A 475 20.45 2.15 14.27
C TYR A 475 20.08 3.28 15.23
N GLY A 476 20.30 4.51 14.77
CA GLY A 476 19.65 5.70 15.32
C GLY A 476 18.21 5.84 14.84
N GLY A 477 17.48 6.78 15.42
CA GLY A 477 16.12 7.15 15.04
C GLY A 477 15.04 6.08 15.33
N ALA A 478 14.04 6.37 16.16
CA ALA A 478 12.90 5.47 16.41
C ALA A 478 12.11 5.20 15.13
N GLY A 479 11.86 6.23 14.33
CA GLY A 479 11.24 6.16 13.02
C GLY A 479 11.99 5.24 12.07
N TYR A 480 13.31 5.40 11.96
CA TYR A 480 14.12 4.52 11.10
C TYR A 480 14.10 3.05 11.53
N LYS A 481 14.09 2.78 12.84
CA LYS A 481 13.96 1.39 13.34
C LYS A 481 12.62 0.77 12.94
N VAL A 482 11.52 1.53 12.94
CA VAL A 482 10.23 1.03 12.43
C VAL A 482 10.23 0.89 10.91
N ILE A 483 10.87 1.78 10.16
CA ILE A 483 11.08 1.61 8.71
C ILE A 483 11.77 0.27 8.45
N ALA A 484 12.85 -0.03 9.18
CA ALA A 484 13.53 -1.31 9.04
C ALA A 484 12.60 -2.51 9.33
N THR A 485 11.73 -2.43 10.35
CA THR A 485 10.73 -3.46 10.67
C THR A 485 9.64 -3.59 9.59
N LEU A 486 9.22 -2.49 8.97
CA LEU A 486 8.30 -2.50 7.83
C LEU A 486 8.91 -3.19 6.61
N GLU A 487 10.19 -2.96 6.34
CA GLU A 487 10.83 -3.36 5.09
C GLU A 487 11.51 -4.73 5.15
N GLY A 488 11.87 -5.25 6.32
CA GLY A 488 12.36 -6.62 6.43
C GLY A 488 12.88 -7.10 7.79
N ALA A 489 13.08 -6.22 8.78
CA ALA A 489 13.45 -6.65 10.12
C ALA A 489 12.28 -7.37 10.81
N THR A 490 12.59 -8.44 11.54
CA THR A 490 11.57 -9.25 12.23
C THR A 490 10.97 -8.48 13.40
N ALA A 491 11.81 -7.77 14.16
CA ALA A 491 11.39 -7.00 15.32
C ALA A 491 12.22 -5.73 15.51
N TYR A 492 11.64 -4.71 16.13
CA TYR A 492 12.33 -3.60 16.78
C TYR A 492 12.23 -3.78 18.29
N VAL A 493 13.36 -3.84 18.98
CA VAL A 493 13.43 -4.09 20.43
C VAL A 493 14.20 -2.97 21.13
N PHE A 494 13.60 -2.37 22.15
CA PHE A 494 14.24 -1.38 23.01
C PHE A 494 13.68 -1.45 24.43
N ALA A 495 14.23 -2.36 25.25
CA ALA A 495 13.88 -2.53 26.65
C ALA A 495 14.54 -1.45 27.55
N SER A 496 14.17 -0.20 27.33
CA SER A 496 14.60 0.95 28.15
C SER A 496 13.60 2.09 28.00
N SER A 497 13.46 2.91 29.03
CA SER A 497 12.55 4.05 29.07
C SER A 497 13.03 5.25 28.25
N GLY A 498 13.85 5.09 27.20
CA GLY A 498 14.44 6.23 26.47
C GLY A 498 13.51 6.93 25.48
N CYS A 499 12.50 6.23 24.94
CA CYS A 499 11.56 6.78 23.97
C CYS A 499 10.39 7.47 24.68
N LYS A 500 9.78 8.44 24.00
CA LYS A 500 8.59 9.17 24.42
C LYS A 500 7.46 8.99 23.40
N LYS A 501 6.29 9.58 23.67
CA LYS A 501 5.10 9.41 22.83
C LYS A 501 5.28 9.95 21.40
N TRP A 502 6.09 10.99 21.21
CA TRP A 502 6.42 11.50 19.87
C TRP A 502 7.25 10.51 19.04
N ASP A 503 8.14 9.73 19.66
CA ASP A 503 8.88 8.65 18.99
C ASP A 503 7.98 7.51 18.49
N THR A 504 6.88 7.21 19.19
CA THR A 504 6.10 5.97 18.94
C THR A 504 4.75 6.19 18.28
N CYS A 505 4.12 7.35 18.40
CA CYS A 505 2.76 7.55 17.88
C CYS A 505 2.67 7.37 16.36
N ALA A 506 3.54 8.04 15.59
CA ALA A 506 3.54 7.91 14.14
C ALA A 506 3.98 6.51 13.70
N PRO A 507 5.10 5.97 14.23
CA PRO A 507 5.56 4.65 13.84
C PRO A 507 4.59 3.52 14.20
N GLU A 508 3.91 3.59 15.35
CA GLU A 508 2.88 2.63 15.74
C GLU A 508 1.74 2.62 14.71
N ALA A 509 1.20 3.78 14.36
CA ALA A 509 0.09 3.86 13.42
C ALA A 509 0.48 3.31 12.04
N VAL A 510 1.67 3.66 11.54
CA VAL A 510 2.17 3.16 10.25
C VAL A 510 2.37 1.65 10.27
N LEU A 511 2.98 1.11 11.33
CA LEU A 511 3.24 -0.33 11.43
C LEU A 511 1.97 -1.15 11.59
N ARG A 512 1.03 -0.69 12.43
CA ARG A 512 -0.28 -1.32 12.59
C ARG A 512 -1.12 -1.26 11.32
N ALA A 513 -1.06 -0.15 10.59
CA ALA A 513 -1.72 -0.03 9.29
C ALA A 513 -1.14 -0.99 8.24
N ALA A 514 0.12 -1.39 8.38
CA ALA A 514 0.75 -2.42 7.55
C ALA A 514 0.39 -3.86 7.96
N GLY A 515 -0.31 -4.05 9.09
CA GLY A 515 -0.60 -5.36 9.70
C GLY A 515 0.46 -5.85 10.68
N GLY A 516 1.51 -5.06 10.93
CA GLY A 516 2.46 -5.31 12.01
C GLY A 516 1.92 -4.85 13.35
N ASP A 517 2.78 -4.84 14.35
CA ASP A 517 2.36 -4.42 15.67
C ASP A 517 3.45 -3.70 16.46
N LEU A 518 3.05 -2.80 17.37
CA LEU A 518 3.93 -2.01 18.22
C LEU A 518 3.28 -1.78 19.59
N THR A 519 3.99 -2.18 20.64
CA THR A 519 3.61 -2.09 22.05
C THR A 519 4.83 -1.72 22.91
N ASP A 520 4.65 -1.67 24.23
CA ASP A 520 5.77 -1.78 25.14
C ASP A 520 6.32 -3.22 25.21
N ILE A 521 7.42 -3.46 25.92
CA ILE A 521 7.97 -4.83 26.05
C ILE A 521 7.04 -5.82 26.76
N MET A 522 6.00 -5.35 27.45
CA MET A 522 5.03 -6.19 28.15
C MET A 522 3.80 -6.50 27.28
N GLY A 523 3.72 -5.94 26.07
CA GLY A 523 2.58 -6.08 25.17
C GLY A 523 1.45 -5.07 25.42
N ASN A 524 1.65 -4.07 26.29
CA ASN A 524 0.65 -3.05 26.54
C ASN A 524 0.65 -1.99 25.44
N ARG A 525 -0.54 -1.48 25.15
CA ARG A 525 -0.72 -0.35 24.22
C ARG A 525 -0.38 0.96 24.89
N TYR A 526 0.34 1.80 24.17
CA TYR A 526 0.52 3.19 24.57
C TYR A 526 -0.81 3.92 24.55
N LYS A 527 -0.90 4.91 25.45
CA LYS A 527 -1.97 5.90 25.48
C LYS A 527 -1.38 7.22 25.02
N TYR A 528 -2.07 7.88 24.10
CA TYR A 528 -1.65 9.11 23.45
C TYR A 528 -2.58 10.29 23.76
N HIS A 529 -3.29 10.27 24.90
CA HIS A 529 -4.07 11.43 25.35
C HIS A 529 -3.12 12.60 25.67
N PRO A 530 -3.56 13.86 25.58
CA PRO A 530 -2.65 15.00 25.70
C PRO A 530 -1.98 15.14 27.07
N ASN A 531 -2.62 14.63 28.13
CA ASN A 531 -2.16 14.76 29.52
C ASN A 531 -1.52 13.47 30.05
N VAL A 532 -1.18 12.51 29.18
CA VAL A 532 -0.46 11.31 29.60
C VAL A 532 0.98 11.66 29.94
N ASP A 533 1.63 10.79 30.71
CA ASP A 533 3.08 10.82 30.80
C ASP A 533 3.72 10.59 29.41
N PHE A 534 4.61 11.50 29.03
CA PHE A 534 5.27 11.48 27.73
C PHE A 534 6.23 10.31 27.63
N GLN A 535 6.80 9.83 28.75
CA GLN A 535 7.79 8.76 28.75
C GLN A 535 7.19 7.39 28.44
N ASN A 536 7.86 6.60 27.59
CA ASN A 536 7.52 5.19 27.35
C ASN A 536 8.29 4.29 28.31
N HIS A 537 7.87 4.27 29.58
CA HIS A 537 8.54 3.51 30.65
C HIS A 537 8.76 2.03 30.33
N GLY A 538 7.78 1.39 29.69
CA GLY A 538 7.85 -0.01 29.30
C GLY A 538 8.80 -0.30 28.12
N GLY A 539 9.55 0.67 27.60
CA GLY A 539 10.36 0.50 26.40
C GLY A 539 9.52 0.20 25.17
N VAL A 540 10.13 -0.24 24.06
CA VAL A 540 9.45 -0.48 22.78
C VAL A 540 9.65 -1.91 22.28
N LEU A 541 8.57 -2.56 21.86
CA LEU A 541 8.59 -3.79 21.10
C LEU A 541 7.71 -3.64 19.85
N ALA A 542 8.29 -3.78 18.68
CA ALA A 542 7.58 -3.78 17.40
C ALA A 542 7.88 -5.07 16.62
N THR A 543 6.91 -5.58 15.89
CA THR A 543 7.06 -6.78 15.06
C THR A 543 6.53 -6.58 13.66
N CYS A 544 7.17 -7.25 12.71
CA CYS A 544 6.80 -7.23 11.30
C CYS A 544 5.36 -7.71 11.04
N PRO A 545 4.70 -7.31 9.94
CA PRO A 545 3.35 -7.80 9.62
C PRO A 545 3.18 -9.32 9.43
N ASP A 546 4.27 -10.05 9.17
CA ASP A 546 4.20 -11.52 9.01
C ASP A 546 4.53 -12.27 10.31
N CYS A 547 4.74 -11.54 11.40
CA CYS A 547 5.19 -12.04 12.69
C CYS A 547 4.02 -12.11 13.69
N CYS A 548 3.97 -13.15 14.52
CA CYS A 548 3.01 -13.19 15.65
C CYS A 548 3.56 -12.35 16.81
N HIS A 549 3.02 -11.15 17.02
CA HIS A 549 3.52 -10.23 18.06
C HIS A 549 3.54 -10.84 19.46
N GLU A 550 2.52 -11.64 19.79
CA GLU A 550 2.38 -12.28 21.09
C GLU A 550 3.51 -13.29 21.39
N GLU A 551 4.08 -13.95 20.38
CA GLU A 551 5.25 -14.82 20.56
C GLU A 551 6.47 -14.04 21.05
N PHE A 552 6.65 -12.80 20.56
CA PHE A 552 7.74 -11.92 20.99
C PHE A 552 7.50 -11.41 22.40
N VAL A 553 6.28 -10.98 22.73
CA VAL A 553 5.90 -10.53 24.08
C VAL A 553 6.12 -11.66 25.11
N ASN A 554 5.72 -12.89 24.77
CA ASN A 554 5.88 -14.06 25.65
C ASN A 554 7.32 -14.52 25.81
N ALA A 555 8.22 -14.10 24.92
CA ALA A 555 9.65 -14.40 25.01
C ALA A 555 10.43 -13.39 25.88
N ILE A 556 9.80 -12.29 26.31
CA ILE A 556 10.46 -11.27 27.15
C ILE A 556 10.70 -11.82 28.57
N PRO A 557 11.95 -11.80 29.07
CA PRO A 557 12.26 -12.33 30.40
C PRO A 557 11.54 -11.60 31.53
N GLU A 558 11.16 -12.35 32.56
CA GLU A 558 10.47 -11.80 33.74
C GLU A 558 11.32 -10.74 34.47
N SER A 559 12.64 -10.90 34.50
CA SER A 559 13.56 -9.90 35.07
C SER A 559 13.49 -8.55 34.36
N VAL A 560 13.27 -8.54 33.04
CA VAL A 560 13.10 -7.32 32.25
C VAL A 560 11.73 -6.71 32.51
N ARG A 561 10.67 -7.55 32.56
CA ARG A 561 9.31 -7.11 32.89
C ARG A 561 9.25 -6.43 34.25
N ILE A 562 9.84 -7.03 35.29
CA ILE A 562 9.89 -6.46 36.64
C ILE A 562 10.71 -5.17 36.67
N ALA A 563 11.79 -5.07 35.90
CA ALA A 563 12.63 -3.87 35.90
C ALA A 563 11.91 -2.66 35.28
N LEU A 564 11.08 -2.89 34.25
CA LEU A 564 10.39 -1.83 33.50
C LEU A 564 8.93 -1.63 33.92
N SER A 565 8.40 -2.45 34.83
CA SER A 565 7.09 -2.25 35.46
C SER A 565 7.15 -1.36 36.71
N LYS A 566 8.36 -1.08 37.23
CA LYS A 566 8.55 -0.12 38.31
C LYS A 566 8.27 1.28 37.76
N PRO A 567 7.36 2.04 38.38
CA PRO A 567 7.04 3.39 37.95
C PRO A 567 8.22 4.35 38.05
#